data_AF-A0A2K3N1W5-F1
#
_entry.id   AF-A0A2K3N1W5-F1
#
_cell.length_a   1.000
_cell.length_b   1.000
_cell.length_c   1.000
_cell.angle_alpha   90.00
_cell.angle_beta   90.00
_cell.angle_gamma   90.00
#
_symmetry.space_group_name_H-M   'P 1'
#
loop_
_entity.id
_entity.type
_entity.pdbx_description
1 polymer ?
#
loop_
_entity_poly.entity_id
_entity_poly.type
_entity_poly.pdbx_seq_one_letter_code
_entity_poly.pdbx_strand_id
1 'polypeptide(L)'
;MPVGVWKKIVRLQRRFLWGRVSGASKICWVKWLDVCRPKKEVGLGVKDLPIMNISLLTKWKWRLLSEGNSIWKDVLRDRYGGGESGVCWMSRVLPPRKASPWWNDLMTVGLVDGSDRLQGIFSKSLVTGAVSVLGVG
;
A
#
# COMPACT_ATOMS: atom_id res chain seq x y z
N MET A 1 -2.50 1.56 6.75
CA MET A 1 -1.60 2.49 7.50
C MET A 1 -2.44 3.63 8.06
N PRO A 2 -2.27 4.02 9.34
CA PRO A 2 -3.08 5.08 9.95
C PRO A 2 -2.97 6.40 9.21
N VAL A 3 -4.10 7.09 9.07
CA VAL A 3 -4.20 8.32 8.26
C VAL A 3 -3.29 9.43 8.77
N GLY A 4 -3.13 9.54 10.09
CA GLY A 4 -2.26 10.53 10.71
C GLY A 4 -0.78 10.33 10.40
N VAL A 5 -0.32 9.08 10.29
CA VAL A 5 1.09 8.75 10.07
C VAL A 5 1.54 9.20 8.69
N TRP A 6 0.81 8.79 7.64
CA TRP A 6 1.19 9.15 6.28
C TRP A 6 1.03 10.65 6.02
N LYS A 7 0.03 11.32 6.61
CA LYS A 7 -0.09 12.77 6.57
C LYS A 7 1.11 13.47 7.20
N LYS A 8 1.65 12.96 8.31
CA LYS A 8 2.86 13.49 8.95
C LYS A 8 4.08 13.31 8.05
N ILE A 9 4.22 12.16 7.40
CA ILE A 9 5.31 11.92 6.44
C ILE A 9 5.19 12.85 5.23
N VAL A 10 4.01 12.97 4.61
CA VAL A 10 3.77 13.92 3.52
C VAL A 10 4.13 15.35 3.96
N ARG A 11 3.76 15.73 5.18
CA ARG A 11 4.11 17.05 5.72
C ARG A 11 5.63 17.23 5.85
N LEU A 12 6.36 16.21 6.30
CA LEU A 12 7.83 16.24 6.35
C LEU A 12 8.44 16.34 4.96
N GLN A 13 7.96 15.56 3.99
CA GLN A 13 8.42 15.63 2.60
C GLN A 13 8.15 17.01 1.99
N ARG A 14 6.97 17.60 2.23
CA ARG A 14 6.65 18.97 1.82
C ARG A 14 7.54 20.01 2.48
N ARG A 15 7.81 19.88 3.77
CA ARG A 15 8.74 20.75 4.50
C ARG A 15 10.18 20.60 4.00
N PHE A 16 10.59 19.41 3.62
CA PHE A 16 11.91 19.20 3.03
C PHE A 16 12.03 19.86 1.65
N LEU A 17 11.00 19.73 0.80
CA LEU A 17 11.01 20.28 -0.56
C LEU A 17 10.82 21.80 -0.60
N TRP A 18 9.97 22.35 0.27
CA TRP A 18 9.52 23.75 0.22
C TRP A 18 9.73 24.53 1.53
N GLY A 19 10.37 23.94 2.53
CA GLY A 19 10.62 24.60 3.81
C GLY A 19 11.86 25.51 3.77
N ARG A 20 11.80 26.59 4.55
CA ARG A 20 12.95 27.48 4.87
C ARG A 20 13.40 27.26 6.31
N VAL A 21 14.66 27.60 6.58
CA VAL A 21 15.26 27.64 7.92
C VAL A 21 14.66 28.76 8.82
N SER A 22 14.01 29.80 8.25
CA SER A 22 13.65 31.04 8.98
C SER A 22 12.14 31.35 9.11
N GLY A 23 11.26 30.35 9.10
CA GLY A 23 9.86 30.52 9.53
C GLY A 23 8.82 31.01 8.49
N ALA A 24 9.21 31.40 7.27
CA ALA A 24 8.26 31.77 6.21
C ALA A 24 8.08 30.64 5.18
N SER A 25 6.89 30.03 5.12
CA SER A 25 6.50 29.04 4.09
C SER A 25 6.26 29.74 2.75
N LYS A 26 6.92 29.33 1.66
CA LYS A 26 6.48 29.69 0.31
C LYS A 26 5.14 28.98 0.03
N ILE A 27 4.21 29.67 -0.62
CA ILE A 27 2.99 29.05 -1.14
C ILE A 27 3.41 28.10 -2.27
N CYS A 28 3.24 26.80 -2.06
CA CYS A 28 3.46 25.80 -3.10
C CYS A 28 2.21 25.73 -3.97
N TRP A 29 2.27 26.33 -5.16
CA TRP A 29 1.21 26.27 -6.18
C TRP A 29 1.13 24.92 -6.89
N VAL A 30 2.15 24.07 -6.72
CA VAL A 30 2.20 22.73 -7.32
C VAL A 30 1.37 21.76 -6.48
N LYS A 31 0.42 21.08 -7.11
CA LYS A 31 -0.35 20.03 -6.44
C LYS A 31 0.60 18.90 -6.04
N TRP A 32 0.42 18.36 -4.85
CA TRP A 32 1.26 17.25 -4.37
C TRP A 32 1.21 16.03 -5.30
N LEU A 33 0.09 15.83 -5.99
CA LEU A 33 -0.08 14.78 -6.99
C LEU A 33 0.85 14.95 -8.20
N ASP A 34 1.20 16.18 -8.57
CA ASP A 34 2.11 16.47 -9.68
C ASP A 34 3.57 16.21 -9.28
N VAL A 35 3.91 16.46 -8.01
CA VAL A 35 5.21 16.07 -7.43
C VAL A 35 5.37 14.55 -7.42
N CYS A 36 4.27 13.81 -7.19
CA CYS A 36 4.28 12.35 -7.19
C CYS A 36 4.38 11.70 -8.58
N ARG A 37 4.24 12.48 -9.67
CA ARG A 37 4.39 11.93 -11.03
C ARG A 37 5.82 11.46 -11.28
N PRO A 38 6.03 10.45 -12.13
CA PRO A 38 7.37 10.00 -12.49
C PRO A 38 8.17 11.13 -13.16
N LYS A 39 9.51 11.11 -13.02
CA LYS A 39 10.41 12.11 -13.63
C LYS A 39 10.25 12.22 -15.15
N LYS A 40 9.88 11.12 -15.81
CA LYS A 40 9.57 11.07 -17.25
C LYS A 40 8.35 11.93 -17.64
N GLU A 41 7.46 12.20 -16.69
CA GLU A 41 6.24 13.00 -16.85
C GLU A 41 6.36 14.36 -16.13
N VAL A 42 7.59 14.92 -16.03
CA VAL A 42 7.89 16.25 -15.43
C VAL A 42 7.67 16.31 -13.90
N GLY A 43 7.36 15.19 -13.24
CA GLY A 43 7.24 15.10 -11.77
C GLY A 43 8.56 14.86 -11.04
N LEU A 44 8.54 14.83 -9.71
CA LEU A 44 9.72 14.58 -8.89
C LEU A 44 9.96 13.09 -8.62
N GLY A 45 8.98 12.24 -8.91
CA GLY A 45 9.03 10.79 -8.65
C GLY A 45 8.86 10.42 -7.19
N VAL A 46 8.29 11.30 -6.36
CA VAL A 46 7.96 10.99 -4.96
C VAL A 46 6.83 9.96 -4.94
N LYS A 47 6.96 8.88 -4.17
CA LYS A 47 5.92 7.86 -4.08
C LYS A 47 4.68 8.41 -3.36
N ASP A 48 3.51 8.23 -3.96
CA ASP A 48 2.23 8.55 -3.32
C ASP A 48 1.97 7.56 -2.18
N LEU A 49 2.07 8.02 -0.93
CA LEU A 49 2.04 7.16 0.27
C LEU A 49 0.75 6.34 0.45
N PRO A 50 -0.46 6.86 0.16
CA PRO A 50 -1.68 6.05 0.13
C PRO A 50 -1.60 4.89 -0.86
N ILE A 51 -1.09 5.15 -2.07
CA ILE A 51 -0.92 4.12 -3.11
C ILE A 51 0.14 3.10 -2.69
N MET A 52 1.25 3.58 -2.11
CA MET A 52 2.29 2.72 -1.56
C MET A 52 1.74 1.85 -0.42
N ASN A 53 0.89 2.38 0.45
CA ASN A 53 0.24 1.58 1.50
C ASN A 53 -0.65 0.48 0.90
N ILE A 54 -1.45 0.79 -0.12
CA ILE A 54 -2.32 -0.19 -0.79
C ILE A 54 -1.47 -1.29 -1.44
N SER A 55 -0.47 -0.92 -2.25
CA SER A 55 0.43 -1.90 -2.89
C SER A 55 1.18 -2.77 -1.88
N LEU A 56 1.62 -2.21 -0.75
CA LEU A 56 2.21 -3.00 0.34
C LEU A 56 1.18 -3.98 0.92
N LEU A 57 -0.03 -3.54 1.24
CA LEU A 57 -1.09 -4.42 1.74
C LEU A 57 -1.42 -5.53 0.74
N THR A 58 -1.52 -5.21 -0.55
CA THR A 58 -1.71 -6.21 -1.62
C THR A 58 -0.55 -7.20 -1.68
N LYS A 59 0.70 -6.73 -1.58
CA LYS A 59 1.88 -7.61 -1.53
C LYS A 59 1.85 -8.52 -0.30
N TRP A 60 1.46 -8.00 0.86
CA TRP A 60 1.31 -8.79 2.08
C TRP A 60 0.21 -9.84 1.95
N LYS A 61 -0.95 -9.49 1.39
CA LYS A 61 -2.04 -10.42 1.12
C LYS A 61 -1.62 -11.49 0.12
N TRP A 62 -0.92 -11.12 -0.94
CA TRP A 62 -0.33 -12.06 -1.91
C TRP A 62 0.62 -13.05 -1.23
N ARG A 63 1.56 -12.58 -0.41
CA ARG A 63 2.46 -13.46 0.36
C ARG A 63 1.68 -14.40 1.27
N LEU A 64 0.62 -13.90 1.90
CA LEU A 64 -0.23 -14.71 2.77
C LEU A 64 -0.92 -15.85 2.01
N LEU A 65 -1.27 -15.65 0.74
CA LEU A 65 -1.90 -16.66 -0.12
C LEU A 65 -0.89 -17.58 -0.83
N SER A 66 0.22 -17.05 -1.30
CA SER A 66 1.14 -17.77 -2.21
C SER A 66 2.31 -18.46 -1.51
N GLU A 67 2.79 -17.89 -0.40
CA GLU A 67 3.93 -18.47 0.32
C GLU A 67 3.48 -19.77 1.05
N GLY A 68 4.36 -20.75 1.23
CA GLY A 68 3.99 -21.98 1.95
C GLY A 68 3.80 -21.77 3.46
N ASN A 69 3.90 -22.86 4.21
CA ASN A 69 3.93 -22.82 5.68
C ASN A 69 5.12 -21.99 6.15
N SER A 70 4.85 -20.93 6.89
CA SER A 70 5.86 -20.02 7.42
C SER A 70 5.43 -19.54 8.79
N ILE A 71 6.40 -19.41 9.70
CA ILE A 71 6.14 -19.16 11.13
C ILE A 71 5.26 -17.92 11.36
N TRP A 72 5.47 -16.86 10.56
CA TRP A 72 4.68 -15.64 10.66
C TRP A 72 3.21 -15.87 10.27
N LYS A 73 2.92 -16.78 9.34
CA LYS A 73 1.54 -17.18 9.02
C LYS A 73 0.92 -17.99 10.12
N ASP A 74 1.70 -18.86 10.76
CA ASP A 74 1.21 -19.66 11.88
C ASP A 74 0.81 -18.76 13.05
N VAL A 75 1.61 -17.72 13.35
CA VAL A 75 1.27 -16.69 14.35
C VAL A 75 0.01 -15.91 13.95
N LEU A 76 -0.14 -15.55 12.66
CA LEU A 76 -1.36 -14.88 12.19
C LEU A 76 -2.58 -15.79 12.24
N ARG A 77 -2.43 -17.06 11.91
CA ARG A 77 -3.50 -18.07 11.98
C ARG A 77 -3.92 -18.33 13.42
N ASP A 78 -2.99 -18.40 14.35
CA ASP A 78 -3.30 -18.55 15.78
C ASP A 78 -4.04 -17.31 16.31
N ARG A 79 -3.54 -16.12 15.96
CA ARG A 79 -4.13 -14.86 16.40
C ARG A 79 -5.51 -14.55 15.81
N TYR A 80 -5.72 -14.85 14.53
CA TYR A 80 -6.90 -14.41 13.78
C TYR A 80 -7.77 -15.56 13.26
N GLY A 81 -7.20 -16.74 13.04
CA GLY A 81 -7.84 -17.87 12.37
C GLY A 81 -8.70 -18.77 13.24
N GLY A 82 -8.61 -18.68 14.57
CA GLY A 82 -9.53 -19.36 15.48
C GLY A 82 -9.62 -20.88 15.32
N GLY A 83 -8.54 -21.53 14.89
CA GLY A 83 -8.46 -22.99 14.73
C GLY A 83 -8.84 -23.53 13.34
N GLU A 84 -9.24 -22.68 12.40
CA GLU A 84 -9.55 -23.10 11.03
C GLU A 84 -8.27 -23.40 10.22
N SER A 85 -8.34 -24.46 9.40
CA SER A 85 -7.23 -24.92 8.54
C SER A 85 -7.37 -24.41 7.09
N GLY A 86 -6.27 -24.43 6.33
CA GLY A 86 -6.27 -24.03 4.91
C GLY A 86 -6.28 -22.52 4.72
N VAL A 87 -7.05 -22.01 3.75
CA VAL A 87 -7.26 -20.56 3.52
C VAL A 87 -8.57 -20.04 4.13
N CYS A 88 -9.41 -20.93 4.67
CA CYS A 88 -10.75 -20.60 5.19
C CYS A 88 -10.69 -19.59 6.34
N TRP A 89 -9.64 -19.70 7.17
CA TRP A 89 -9.38 -18.79 8.29
C TRP A 89 -9.18 -17.31 7.89
N MET A 90 -8.88 -17.03 6.61
CA MET A 90 -8.79 -15.66 6.09
C MET A 90 -10.15 -15.05 5.75
N SER A 91 -11.18 -15.86 5.51
CA SER A 91 -12.55 -15.41 5.24
C SER A 91 -13.33 -15.07 6.51
N ARG A 92 -12.74 -15.31 7.68
CA ARG A 92 -13.39 -15.12 8.97
C ARG A 92 -13.54 -13.64 9.30
N VAL A 93 -14.78 -13.20 9.46
CA VAL A 93 -15.10 -11.86 9.97
C VAL A 93 -14.91 -11.86 11.48
N LEU A 94 -13.80 -11.28 11.95
CA LEU A 94 -13.57 -11.08 13.37
C LEU A 94 -14.33 -9.85 13.88
N PRO A 95 -14.79 -9.86 15.15
CA PRO A 95 -15.32 -8.66 15.78
C PRO A 95 -14.29 -7.52 15.72
N PRO A 96 -14.70 -6.25 15.49
CA PRO A 96 -13.79 -5.10 15.38
C PRO A 96 -12.83 -4.93 16.57
N ARG A 97 -13.20 -5.48 17.74
CA ARG A 97 -12.40 -5.45 18.97
C ARG A 97 -11.29 -6.50 19.02
N LYS A 98 -11.37 -7.56 18.21
CA LYS A 98 -10.40 -8.66 18.14
C LYS A 98 -9.44 -8.53 16.96
N ALA A 99 -9.86 -7.86 15.89
CA ALA A 99 -9.03 -7.57 14.72
C ALA A 99 -8.24 -6.26 14.91
N SER A 100 -6.94 -6.29 14.56
CA SER A 100 -6.17 -5.05 14.49
C SER A 100 -6.64 -4.21 13.28
N PRO A 101 -6.52 -2.87 13.32
CA PRO A 101 -6.83 -2.03 12.16
C PRO A 101 -6.06 -2.43 10.91
N TRP A 102 -4.81 -2.90 11.07
CA TRP A 102 -4.02 -3.44 9.97
C TRP A 102 -4.61 -4.73 9.38
N TRP A 103 -5.12 -5.64 10.22
CA TRP A 103 -5.76 -6.87 9.75
C TRP A 103 -7.03 -6.58 8.96
N ASN A 104 -7.83 -5.61 9.41
CA ASN A 104 -9.00 -5.14 8.68
C ASN A 104 -8.59 -4.53 7.32
N ASP A 105 -7.62 -3.61 7.32
CA ASP A 105 -7.05 -3.04 6.09
C ASP A 105 -6.58 -4.15 5.13
N LEU A 106 -5.93 -5.20 5.65
CA LEU A 106 -5.42 -6.32 4.88
C LEU A 106 -6.53 -7.20 4.31
N MET A 107 -7.60 -7.46 5.05
CA MET A 107 -8.73 -8.27 4.55
C MET A 107 -9.56 -7.52 3.51
N THR A 108 -9.75 -6.22 3.72
CA THR A 108 -10.48 -5.33 2.81
C THR A 108 -9.71 -5.01 1.52
N VAL A 109 -8.37 -5.10 1.50
CA VAL A 109 -7.59 -4.80 0.29
C VAL A 109 -7.98 -5.76 -0.85
N GLY A 110 -8.41 -5.21 -1.99
CA GLY A 110 -8.90 -5.96 -3.15
C GLY A 110 -10.42 -6.21 -3.19
N LEU A 111 -11.18 -5.87 -2.15
CA LEU A 111 -12.65 -5.79 -2.20
C LEU A 111 -13.14 -4.37 -2.54
N VAL A 112 -12.31 -3.37 -2.28
CA VAL A 112 -12.56 -1.98 -2.70
C VAL A 112 -12.26 -1.91 -4.20
N ASP A 113 -13.29 -2.19 -4.99
CA ASP A 113 -13.33 -1.83 -6.39
C ASP A 113 -13.27 -0.30 -6.53
N GLY A 114 -12.53 0.19 -7.53
CA GLY A 114 -12.60 1.58 -7.95
C GLY A 114 -12.13 2.64 -6.94
N SER A 115 -10.82 2.88 -6.92
CA SER A 115 -10.41 4.28 -7.12
C SER A 115 -9.73 4.33 -8.46
N ASP A 116 -10.23 5.16 -9.38
CA ASP A 116 -9.82 5.25 -10.79
C ASP A 116 -8.29 5.37 -10.99
N ARG A 117 -7.59 5.81 -9.95
CA ARG A 117 -6.13 5.97 -9.90
C ARG A 117 -5.37 4.65 -9.76
N LEU A 118 -5.97 3.58 -9.21
CA LEU A 118 -5.34 2.27 -9.05
C LEU A 118 -5.38 1.43 -10.34
N GLN A 119 -6.44 1.54 -11.14
CA GLN A 119 -6.56 0.88 -12.45
C GLN A 119 -5.38 1.23 -13.36
N GLY A 120 -4.98 2.52 -13.41
CA GLY A 120 -3.83 2.98 -14.20
C GLY A 120 -2.45 2.51 -13.68
N ILE A 121 -2.35 2.08 -12.42
CA ILE A 121 -1.09 1.62 -11.81
C ILE A 121 -0.95 0.10 -11.91
N PHE A 122 -2.04 -0.64 -11.67
CA PHE A 122 -2.05 -2.09 -11.84
C PHE A 122 -1.89 -2.49 -13.30
N SER A 123 -2.49 -1.77 -14.25
CA SER A 123 -2.23 -1.96 -15.69
C SER A 123 -0.76 -1.73 -16.04
N LYS A 124 -0.14 -0.65 -15.57
CA LYS A 124 1.30 -0.38 -15.79
C LYS A 124 2.20 -1.44 -15.13
N SER A 125 1.88 -1.89 -13.91
CA SER A 125 2.69 -2.88 -13.19
C SER A 125 2.54 -4.30 -13.73
N LEU A 126 1.37 -4.70 -14.23
CA LEU A 126 1.15 -5.99 -14.89
C LEU A 126 1.86 -6.03 -16.25
N VAL A 127 1.81 -4.94 -17.03
CA VAL A 127 2.57 -4.83 -18.29
C VAL A 127 4.08 -4.90 -18.04
N THR A 128 4.58 -4.26 -16.97
CA THR A 128 6.02 -4.29 -16.67
C THR A 128 6.47 -5.64 -16.08
N GLY A 129 5.61 -6.33 -15.34
CA GLY A 129 5.88 -7.66 -14.78
C GLY A 129 5.74 -8.81 -15.77
N ALA A 130 4.88 -8.68 -16.79
CA ALA A 130 4.72 -9.69 -17.84
C ALA A 130 5.90 -9.72 -18.83
N VAL A 131 6.57 -8.58 -19.05
CA VAL A 131 7.72 -8.50 -19.96
C VAL A 131 8.96 -9.22 -19.40
N SER A 132 9.03 -9.49 -18.08
CA SER A 132 10.16 -10.23 -17.49
C SER A 132 10.02 -11.76 -17.51
N VAL A 133 8.88 -12.31 -17.94
CA VAL A 133 8.61 -13.78 -17.87
C VAL A 133 8.54 -14.44 -19.25
N LEU A 134 8.56 -13.68 -20.36
CA LEU A 134 8.50 -14.23 -21.72
C LEU A 134 9.78 -13.99 -22.53
N GLY A 135 10.94 -14.07 -21.88
CA GLY A 135 12.22 -13.77 -22.52
C GLY A 135 13.41 -14.58 -22.04
N VAL A 136 13.23 -15.83 -21.57
CA VAL A 136 14.28 -16.86 -21.57
C VAL A 136 13.60 -18.23 -21.64
N GLY A 137 13.74 -18.90 -22.78
CA GLY A 137 13.18 -20.22 -23.08
C GLY A 137 13.31 -20.47 -24.57
#